data_AF-A0A3M1DYM9-F1
#
_entry.id   AF-A0A3M1DYM9-F1
#
_cell.length_a   1.000
_cell.length_b   1.000
_cell.length_c   1.000
_cell.angle_alpha   90.00
_cell.angle_beta   90.00
_cell.angle_gamma   90.00
#
_symmetry.space_group_name_H-M   'P 1'
#
loop_
_entity.id
_entity.type
_entity.pdbx_description
1 polymer ?
#
loop_
_entity_poly.entity_id
_entity_poly.type
_entity_poly.pdbx_seq_one_letter_code
_entity_poly.pdbx_strand_id
1 'polypeptide(L)'
;MIDRLFRLFDPREAQAVDPEEKVKLAVAVILLEVAHADRNFAPLEARLVDGDLARRFGLTPDEVRELVGRAEQKRQESLDLHQFTRQLNQHLSLEEKLQVMEAVWEVIYADGELDRYEDALARQLAGLLHLSPRQA
;
A
#
# COMPACT_ATOMS: atom_id res chain seq x y z
N MET A 1 26.52 -25.19 -31.44
CA MET A 1 25.48 -25.55 -30.44
C MET A 1 25.64 -24.74 -29.14
N ILE A 2 25.72 -23.39 -29.22
CA ILE A 2 25.69 -22.51 -28.03
C ILE A 2 24.72 -21.31 -28.22
N ASP A 3 24.03 -21.17 -29.37
CA ASP A 3 23.09 -20.07 -29.63
C ASP A 3 21.70 -20.16 -28.95
N ARG A 4 21.47 -21.10 -28.04
CA ARG A 4 20.16 -21.27 -27.37
C ARG A 4 20.13 -20.88 -25.89
N LEU A 5 21.27 -20.52 -25.28
CA LEU A 5 21.30 -20.15 -23.86
C LEU A 5 21.07 -18.65 -23.59
N PHE A 6 21.23 -17.78 -24.60
CA PHE A 6 21.05 -16.32 -24.44
C PHE A 6 19.65 -15.80 -24.82
N ARG A 7 18.69 -16.68 -25.12
CA ARG A 7 17.30 -16.31 -25.44
C ARG A 7 16.33 -16.34 -24.25
N LEU A 8 16.81 -16.66 -23.05
CA LEU A 8 16.01 -16.60 -21.81
C LEU A 8 16.16 -15.28 -21.04
N PHE A 9 17.00 -14.37 -21.54
CA PHE A 9 17.01 -12.97 -21.11
C PHE A 9 16.49 -12.12 -22.26
N ASP A 10 15.22 -12.30 -22.62
CA ASP A 10 14.50 -11.24 -23.31
C ASP A 10 14.14 -10.19 -22.26
N PRO A 11 14.77 -9.00 -22.23
CA PRO A 11 14.44 -7.96 -21.26
C PRO A 11 13.02 -7.39 -21.48
N ARG A 12 12.31 -7.87 -22.50
CA ARG A 12 10.94 -7.48 -22.85
C ARG A 12 9.87 -8.18 -22.02
N GLU A 13 10.23 -9.19 -21.21
CA GLU A 13 9.32 -9.79 -20.21
C GLU A 13 9.47 -9.22 -18.80
N ALA A 14 10.31 -8.19 -18.61
CA ALA A 14 10.02 -7.23 -17.56
C ALA A 14 8.81 -6.41 -18.04
N GLN A 15 7.59 -6.97 -17.92
CA GLN A 15 6.37 -6.18 -18.05
C GLN A 15 6.58 -4.95 -17.17
N ALA A 16 6.72 -3.78 -17.81
CA ALA A 16 6.80 -2.54 -17.08
C ALA A 16 5.43 -2.39 -16.40
N VAL A 17 5.32 -2.90 -15.16
CA VAL A 17 4.10 -2.78 -14.37
C VAL A 17 3.75 -1.31 -14.37
N ASP A 18 2.55 -1.02 -14.85
CA ASP A 18 2.02 0.32 -15.02
C ASP A 18 2.30 1.13 -13.74
N PRO A 19 2.88 2.35 -13.83
CA PRO A 19 2.98 3.26 -12.69
C PRO A 19 1.71 3.34 -11.84
N GLU A 20 0.53 3.24 -12.45
CA GLU A 20 -0.75 3.24 -11.73
C GLU A 20 -0.94 1.96 -10.90
N GLU A 21 -0.70 0.79 -11.47
CA GLU A 21 -0.76 -0.51 -10.76
C GLU A 21 0.24 -0.59 -9.60
N LYS A 22 1.39 0.02 -9.81
CA LYS A 22 2.44 0.21 -8.81
C LYS A 22 1.96 1.06 -7.63
N VAL A 23 1.26 2.15 -7.91
CA VAL A 23 0.65 3.01 -6.87
C VAL A 23 -0.46 2.27 -6.14
N LYS A 24 -1.38 1.62 -6.85
CA LYS A 24 -2.46 0.81 -6.25
C LYS A 24 -1.91 -0.22 -5.27
N LEU A 25 -0.88 -0.97 -5.70
CA LEU A 25 -0.23 -1.97 -4.87
C LEU A 25 0.45 -1.35 -3.64
N ALA A 26 1.16 -0.23 -3.81
CA ALA A 26 1.83 0.44 -2.70
C ALA A 26 0.85 1.00 -1.67
N VAL A 27 -0.27 1.59 -2.11
CA VAL A 27 -1.33 2.05 -1.20
C VAL A 27 -1.95 0.86 -0.46
N ALA A 28 -2.31 -0.21 -1.18
CA ALA A 28 -2.90 -1.41 -0.57
C ALA A 28 -1.96 -2.05 0.47
N VAL A 29 -0.66 -2.16 0.19
CA VAL A 29 0.32 -2.69 1.15
C VAL A 29 0.39 -1.82 2.40
N ILE A 30 0.41 -0.49 2.26
CA ILE A 30 0.46 0.42 3.41
C ILE A 30 -0.79 0.28 4.28
N LEU A 31 -1.97 0.24 3.67
CA LEU A 31 -3.23 0.08 4.42
C LEU A 31 -3.31 -1.27 5.12
N LEU A 32 -2.83 -2.35 4.49
CA LEU A 32 -2.73 -3.66 5.12
C LEU A 32 -1.72 -3.67 6.26
N GLU A 33 -0.57 -3.03 6.14
CA GLU A 33 0.39 -2.99 7.25
C GLU A 33 -0.14 -2.25 8.48
N VAL A 34 -0.95 -1.22 8.24
CA VAL A 34 -1.61 -0.49 9.31
C VAL A 34 -2.70 -1.36 9.95
N ALA A 35 -3.54 -2.00 9.15
CA ALA A 35 -4.55 -2.94 9.65
C ALA A 35 -3.96 -4.18 10.35
N HIS A 36 -2.70 -4.51 10.09
CA HIS A 36 -1.95 -5.60 10.75
C HIS A 36 -0.99 -5.10 11.83
N ALA A 37 -1.02 -3.81 12.18
CA ALA A 37 -0.12 -3.24 13.18
C ALA A 37 -0.40 -3.85 14.57
N ASP A 38 -1.67 -4.09 14.85
CA ASP A 38 -2.13 -4.92 15.95
C ASP A 38 -2.17 -6.41 15.52
N ARG A 39 -2.12 -7.36 16.46
CA ARG A 39 -2.11 -8.80 16.11
C ARG A 39 -3.50 -9.36 15.76
N ASN A 40 -4.53 -8.52 15.72
CA ASN A 40 -5.92 -8.88 15.51
C ASN A 40 -6.49 -8.12 14.30
N PHE A 41 -5.99 -8.41 13.10
CA PHE A 41 -6.65 -7.98 11.86
C PHE A 41 -8.15 -8.30 11.91
N ALA A 42 -8.95 -7.28 12.15
CA ALA A 42 -10.35 -7.40 12.45
C ALA A 42 -11.15 -7.40 11.15
N PRO A 43 -12.30 -8.11 11.10
CA PRO A 43 -13.19 -8.05 9.95
C PRO A 43 -13.67 -6.64 9.60
N LEU A 44 -13.59 -5.68 10.54
CA LEU A 44 -13.94 -4.28 10.31
C LEU A 44 -12.86 -3.56 9.50
N GLU A 45 -11.60 -3.69 9.88
CA GLU A 45 -10.45 -3.06 9.21
C GLU A 45 -10.32 -3.57 7.78
N ALA A 46 -10.47 -4.88 7.58
CA ALA A 46 -10.47 -5.49 6.25
C ALA A 46 -11.51 -4.84 5.31
N ARG A 47 -12.71 -4.58 5.83
CA ARG A 47 -13.79 -3.92 5.07
C ARG A 47 -13.50 -2.45 4.78
N LEU A 48 -12.81 -1.76 5.68
CA LEU A 48 -12.40 -0.37 5.47
C LEU A 48 -11.34 -0.29 4.38
N VAL A 49 -10.34 -1.18 4.42
CA VAL A 49 -9.31 -1.29 3.38
C VAL A 49 -9.95 -1.61 2.03
N ASP A 50 -10.77 -2.66 1.94
CA ASP A 50 -11.46 -3.03 0.70
C ASP A 50 -12.32 -1.87 0.16
N GLY A 51 -13.03 -1.18 1.06
CA GLY A 51 -13.90 -0.07 0.73
C GLY A 51 -13.14 1.17 0.24
N ASP A 52 -12.01 1.53 0.87
CA ASP A 52 -11.16 2.63 0.40
C ASP A 52 -10.58 2.31 -0.98
N LEU A 53 -10.01 1.11 -1.16
CA LEU A 53 -9.44 0.69 -2.44
C LEU A 53 -10.46 0.71 -3.57
N ALA A 54 -11.68 0.21 -3.32
CA ALA A 54 -12.78 0.24 -4.28
C ALA A 54 -13.12 1.68 -4.71
N ARG A 55 -13.30 2.59 -3.74
CA ARG A 55 -13.70 3.98 -4.02
C ARG A 55 -12.58 4.78 -4.66
N ARG A 56 -11.35 4.65 -4.16
CA ARG A 56 -10.18 5.43 -4.58
C ARG A 56 -9.77 5.13 -6.02
N PHE A 57 -9.85 3.86 -6.41
CA PHE A 57 -9.38 3.40 -7.71
C PHE A 57 -10.50 2.97 -8.66
N GLY A 58 -11.76 3.08 -8.24
CA GLY A 58 -12.93 2.71 -9.05
C GLY A 58 -13.00 1.21 -9.35
N LEU A 59 -12.53 0.36 -8.43
CA LEU A 59 -12.39 -1.07 -8.63
C LEU A 59 -13.68 -1.83 -8.29
N THR A 60 -13.91 -2.91 -9.04
CA THR A 60 -14.94 -3.90 -8.72
C THR A 60 -14.53 -4.75 -7.51
N PRO A 61 -15.48 -5.44 -6.85
CA PRO A 61 -15.15 -6.33 -5.73
C PRO A 61 -14.14 -7.44 -6.07
N ASP A 62 -14.09 -7.88 -7.33
CA ASP A 62 -13.15 -8.91 -7.78
C ASP A 62 -11.74 -8.34 -7.93
N GLU A 63 -11.62 -7.15 -8.51
CA GLU A 63 -10.35 -6.43 -8.66
C GLU A 63 -9.77 -6.02 -7.29
N VAL A 64 -10.62 -5.61 -6.34
CA VAL A 64 -10.19 -5.32 -4.96
C VAL A 64 -9.62 -6.58 -4.32
N ARG A 65 -10.32 -7.71 -4.41
CA ARG A 65 -9.81 -8.98 -3.84
C ARG A 65 -8.50 -9.41 -4.47
N GLU A 66 -8.33 -9.22 -5.78
CA GLU A 66 -7.08 -9.51 -6.47
C GLU A 66 -5.94 -8.57 -5.99
N LEU A 67 -6.21 -7.27 -5.91
CA LEU A 67 -5.24 -6.28 -5.44
C LEU A 67 -4.82 -6.55 -3.99
N VAL A 68 -5.78 -6.82 -3.11
CA VAL A 68 -5.52 -7.16 -1.70
C VAL A 68 -4.74 -8.45 -1.59
N GLY A 69 -5.06 -9.49 -2.36
CA GLY A 69 -4.28 -10.73 -2.38
C GLY A 69 -2.83 -10.52 -2.82
N ARG A 70 -2.60 -9.70 -3.85
CA ARG A 70 -1.26 -9.31 -4.31
C ARG A 70 -0.53 -8.49 -3.26
N ALA A 71 -1.21 -7.54 -2.63
CA ALA A 71 -0.66 -6.68 -1.58
C ALA A 71 -0.27 -7.50 -0.34
N GLU A 72 -1.11 -8.44 0.08
CA GLU A 72 -0.84 -9.35 1.20
C GLU A 72 0.40 -10.22 0.96
N GLN A 73 0.49 -10.82 -0.23
CA GLN A 73 1.69 -11.56 -0.62
C GLN A 73 2.94 -10.64 -0.58
N LYS A 74 2.82 -9.42 -1.12
CA LYS A 74 3.94 -8.48 -1.18
C LYS A 74 4.38 -8.01 0.20
N ARG A 75 3.44 -7.77 1.10
CA ARG A 75 3.64 -7.42 2.50
C ARG A 75 4.45 -8.51 3.22
N GLN A 76 4.03 -9.77 3.06
CA GLN A 76 4.72 -10.92 3.64
C GLN A 76 6.13 -11.14 3.05
N GLU A 77 6.33 -10.84 1.76
CA GLU A 77 7.63 -10.92 1.09
C GLU A 77 8.60 -9.80 1.46
N SER A 78 8.08 -8.60 1.75
CA SER A 78 8.88 -7.38 1.92
C SER A 78 8.23 -6.44 2.93
N LEU A 79 8.85 -6.34 4.12
CA LEU A 79 8.48 -5.39 5.18
C LEU A 79 9.06 -3.98 4.92
N ASP A 80 9.63 -3.71 3.74
CA ASP A 80 10.28 -2.42 3.48
C ASP A 80 9.28 -1.33 3.06
N LEU A 81 8.67 -0.68 4.06
CA LEU A 81 7.82 0.49 3.87
C LEU A 81 8.51 1.62 3.08
N HIS A 82 9.85 1.72 3.10
CA HIS A 82 10.55 2.73 2.32
C HIS A 82 10.41 2.51 0.82
N GLN A 83 10.28 1.26 0.36
CA GLN A 83 10.09 0.96 -1.06
C GLN A 83 8.73 1.48 -1.54
N PHE A 84 7.66 1.16 -0.81
CA PHE A 84 6.30 1.55 -1.17
C PHE A 84 6.09 3.06 -1.03
N THR A 85 6.56 3.67 0.05
CA THR A 85 6.44 5.13 0.25
C THR A 85 7.27 5.91 -0.77
N ARG A 86 8.43 5.40 -1.21
CA ARG A 86 9.18 6.00 -2.33
C ARG A 86 8.39 5.99 -3.63
N GLN A 87 7.70 4.89 -3.92
CA GLN A 87 6.86 4.78 -5.09
C GLN A 87 5.69 5.77 -5.05
N LEU A 88 5.02 5.88 -3.89
CA LEU A 88 3.98 6.89 -3.68
C LEU A 88 4.55 8.31 -3.82
N ASN A 89 5.74 8.58 -3.28
CA ASN A 89 6.36 9.89 -3.37
C ASN A 89 6.68 10.34 -4.80
N GLN A 90 6.95 9.40 -5.69
CA GLN A 90 7.29 9.65 -7.09
C GLN A 90 6.07 9.91 -7.96
N HIS A 91 4.91 9.36 -7.58
CA HIS A 91 3.72 9.33 -8.43
C HIS A 91 2.54 10.12 -7.87
N LEU A 92 2.47 10.34 -6.55
CA LEU A 92 1.40 11.09 -5.91
C LEU A 92 1.77 12.56 -5.68
N SER A 93 0.81 13.43 -5.93
CA SER A 93 0.79 14.80 -5.45
C SER A 93 0.67 14.88 -3.93
N LEU A 94 0.88 16.07 -3.36
CA LEU A 94 0.70 16.30 -1.92
C LEU A 94 -0.73 15.95 -1.46
N GLU A 95 -1.73 16.34 -2.24
CA GLU A 95 -3.14 16.10 -1.91
C GLU A 95 -3.46 14.60 -1.88
N GLU A 96 -2.98 13.85 -2.87
CA GLU A 96 -3.16 12.39 -2.90
C GLU A 96 -2.45 11.69 -1.74
N LYS A 97 -1.27 12.18 -1.32
CA LYS A 97 -0.57 11.66 -0.13
C LYS A 97 -1.35 11.94 1.16
N LEU A 98 -1.99 13.11 1.26
CA LEU A 98 -2.86 13.43 2.39
C LEU A 98 -4.07 12.49 2.43
N GLN A 99 -4.68 12.19 1.28
CA GLN A 99 -5.78 11.23 1.20
C GLN A 99 -5.32 9.81 1.59
N VAL A 100 -4.10 9.40 1.26
CA VAL A 100 -3.55 8.12 1.72
C VAL A 100 -3.40 8.13 3.25
N MET A 101 -2.88 9.22 3.84
CA MET A 101 -2.81 9.33 5.29
C MET A 101 -4.17 9.38 5.97
N GLU A 102 -5.17 10.01 5.36
CA GLU A 102 -6.55 9.99 5.85
C GLU A 102 -7.08 8.56 5.92
N ALA A 103 -6.88 7.76 4.86
CA ALA A 103 -7.26 6.35 4.86
C ALA A 103 -6.48 5.53 5.90
N VAL A 104 -5.19 5.82 6.12
CA VAL A 104 -4.40 5.21 7.21
C VAL A 104 -5.04 5.51 8.56
N TRP A 105 -5.44 6.77 8.82
CA TRP A 105 -6.10 7.14 10.07
C TRP A 105 -7.49 6.51 10.20
N GLU A 106 -8.28 6.42 9.12
CA GLU A 106 -9.58 5.74 9.14
C GLU A 106 -9.46 4.26 9.55
N VAL A 107 -8.41 3.58 9.09
CA VAL A 107 -8.13 2.19 9.46
C VAL A 107 -7.68 2.09 10.91
N ILE A 108 -6.75 2.95 11.37
CA ILE A 108 -6.27 2.94 12.77
C ILE A 108 -7.40 3.20 13.75
N TYR A 109 -8.25 4.19 13.50
CA TYR A 109 -9.34 4.55 14.42
C TYR A 109 -10.59 3.67 14.26
N ALA A 110 -10.53 2.59 13.48
CA ALA A 110 -11.68 1.77 13.13
C ALA A 110 -12.34 1.11 14.35
N ASP A 111 -11.53 0.64 15.30
CA ASP A 111 -12.00 0.01 16.54
C ASP A 111 -12.28 1.03 17.66
N GLY A 112 -11.94 2.30 17.43
CA GLY A 112 -12.13 3.42 18.35
C GLY A 112 -11.02 3.58 19.39
N GLU A 113 -9.97 2.78 19.32
CA GLU A 113 -8.79 2.91 20.16
C GLU A 113 -7.59 3.37 19.31
N LEU A 114 -6.59 3.97 19.95
CA LEU A 114 -5.32 4.31 19.32
C LEU A 114 -4.23 3.89 20.29
N ASP A 115 -3.46 2.89 19.89
CA ASP A 115 -2.33 2.43 20.68
C ASP A 115 -1.03 3.16 20.29
N ARG A 116 0.03 2.92 21.08
CA ARG A 116 1.32 3.58 20.89
C ARG A 116 2.08 3.09 19.65
N TYR A 117 1.83 1.86 19.22
CA TYR A 117 2.44 1.28 18.03
C TYR A 117 1.78 1.85 16.76
N GLU A 118 0.46 1.99 16.76
CA GLU A 118 -0.31 2.58 15.66
C GLU A 118 0.03 4.07 15.47
N ASP A 119 0.05 4.85 16.56
CA ASP A 119 0.48 6.26 16.51
C ASP A 119 1.92 6.39 15.99
N ALA A 120 2.82 5.51 16.43
CA ALA A 120 4.19 5.48 15.93
C ALA A 120 4.27 5.11 14.44
N LEU A 121 3.47 4.15 13.99
CA LEU A 121 3.42 3.72 12.59
C LEU A 121 2.86 4.83 11.69
N ALA A 122 1.76 5.48 12.08
CA ALA A 122 1.19 6.61 11.35
C ALA A 122 2.19 7.76 11.22
N ARG A 123 2.88 8.12 12.32
CA ARG A 123 3.94 9.15 12.29
C ARG A 123 5.11 8.75 11.39
N GLN A 124 5.50 7.48 11.42
CA GLN A 124 6.55 6.97 10.54
C GLN A 124 6.13 7.10 9.07
N LEU A 125 4.93 6.65 8.72
CA LEU A 125 4.38 6.74 7.37
C LEU A 125 4.29 8.20 6.89
N ALA A 126 3.82 9.11 7.72
CA ALA A 126 3.77 10.53 7.38
C ALA A 126 5.17 11.11 7.06
N GLY A 127 6.18 10.75 7.87
CA GLY A 127 7.56 11.12 7.60
C GLY A 127 8.09 10.53 6.29
N LEU A 128 7.78 9.25 6.03
CA LEU A 128 8.18 8.57 4.79
C LEU A 128 7.48 9.14 3.56
N LEU A 129 6.25 9.64 3.68
CA LEU A 129 5.51 10.32 2.60
C LEU A 129 5.90 11.80 2.42
N HIS A 130 6.94 12.25 3.13
CA HIS A 130 7.43 13.63 3.11
C HIS A 130 6.35 14.67 3.47
N LEU A 131 5.42 14.30 4.35
CA LEU A 131 4.40 15.21 4.87
C LEU A 131 4.98 16.00 6.04
N SER A 132 4.68 17.30 6.10
CA SER A 132 5.14 18.12 7.21
C SER A 132 4.37 17.78 8.50
N PRO A 133 4.93 18.02 9.70
CA PRO A 133 4.22 17.78 10.97
C PRO A 133 2.93 18.60 11.16
N ARG A 134 2.68 19.60 10.31
CA ARG A 134 1.42 20.37 10.29
C ARG A 134 0.33 19.71 9.43
N GLN A 135 0.72 18.71 8.64
CA GLN A 135 -0.09 18.01 7.64
C GLN A 135 -0.33 16.55 8.01
N ALA A 136 0.36 16.06 9.05
CA ALA A 136 0.34 14.70 9.57
C ALA A 136 -0.37 14.70 10.93
#